data_AF-A0A2M7NH78-F1
#
_entry.id   AF-A0A2M7NH78-F1
#
_cell.length_a   1.000
_cell.length_b   1.000
_cell.length_c   1.000
_cell.angle_alpha   90.00
_cell.angle_beta   90.00
_cell.angle_gamma   90.00
#
_symmetry.space_group_name_H-M   'P 1'
#
loop_
_entity.id
_entity.type
_entity.pdbx_description
1 polymer ?
#
loop_
_entity_poly.entity_id
_entity_poly.type
_entity_poly.pdbx_seq_one_letter_code
_entity_poly.pdbx_strand_id
1 'polypeptide(L)' 'MNTKELKYELINKIINLTDIQILSQIDKLLTQTQPSLSKENKRYAGCGKGIFTYISDDFDEPLDDFKEYMP' A
#
# COMPACT_ATOMS: atom_id res chain seq x y z
N MET A 1 -0.84 18.64 27.15
CA MET A 1 0.08 19.20 26.13
C MET A 1 -0.65 19.25 24.79
N ASN A 2 -0.72 20.42 24.17
CA ASN A 2 -1.35 20.61 22.87
C ASN A 2 -0.46 19.99 21.79
N THR A 3 -1.03 19.14 20.92
CA THR A 3 -0.27 18.44 19.88
C THR A 3 0.36 19.38 18.86
N LYS A 4 -0.23 20.58 18.67
CA LYS A 4 0.35 21.63 17.81
C LYS A 4 1.64 22.19 18.41
N GLU A 5 1.62 22.56 19.68
CA GLU A 5 2.79 23.11 20.40
C GLU A 5 3.97 22.12 20.36
N LEU A 6 3.68 20.84 20.59
CA LEU A 6 4.68 19.78 20.59
C LEU A 6 5.33 19.58 19.20
N LYS A 7 4.55 19.70 18.13
CA LYS A 7 5.07 19.67 16.75
C LYS A 7 5.97 20.87 16.45
N TYR A 8 5.56 22.08 16.84
CA TYR A 8 6.38 23.28 16.65
C TYR A 8 7.72 23.20 17.38
N GLU A 9 7.71 22.71 18.61
CA GLU A 9 8.94 22.53 19.40
C GLU A 9 9.91 21.56 18.72
N LEU A 10 9.41 20.42 18.23
CA LEU A 10 10.22 19.42 17.53
C LEU A 10 10.82 19.96 16.23
N ILE A 11 10.04 20.70 15.44
CA ILE A 11 10.53 21.32 14.20
C ILE A 11 11.69 22.28 14.52
N ASN A 12 11.52 23.15 15.52
CA ASN A 12 12.57 24.09 15.91
C ASN A 12 13.83 23.36 16.42
N LYS A 13 13.69 22.26 17.16
CA LYS A 13 14.83 21.44 17.59
C LYS A 13 15.58 20.84 16.40
N ILE A 14 14.88 20.36 15.37
CA ILE A 14 15.48 19.77 14.17
C ILE A 14 16.21 20.82 13.33
N ILE A 15 15.62 22.01 13.16
CA ILE A 15 16.24 23.12 12.38
C ILE A 15 17.59 23.53 12.98
N ASN A 16 17.69 23.55 14.30
CA ASN A 16 18.92 23.94 15.00
C ASN A 16 19.95 22.80 15.09
N LEU A 17 19.64 21.61 14.56
CA LEU A 17 20.47 20.43 14.69
C LEU A 17 21.50 20.39 13.56
N THR A 18 22.77 20.58 13.90
CA THR A 18 23.88 20.63 12.93
C THR A 18 24.57 19.29 12.70
N ASP A 19 24.38 18.33 13.62
CA ASP A 19 25.04 17.03 13.55
C ASP A 19 24.34 16.08 12.55
N ILE A 20 25.04 15.82 11.45
CA ILE A 20 24.59 14.96 10.35
C ILE A 20 24.36 13.51 10.82
N GLN A 21 25.14 13.01 11.78
CA GLN A 21 24.99 11.63 12.26
C GLN A 21 23.66 11.47 12.99
N ILE A 22 23.34 12.43 13.86
CA ILE A 22 22.07 12.46 14.59
C ILE A 22 20.88 12.61 13.62
N LEU A 23 21.00 13.46 12.59
CA LEU A 23 19.99 13.56 11.54
C LEU A 23 19.76 12.22 10.83
N SER A 24 20.82 11.47 10.51
CA SER A 24 20.70 10.14 9.89
C SER A 24 20.02 9.11 10.81
N GLN A 25 20.23 9.21 12.12
CA GLN A 25 19.60 8.33 13.09
C GLN A 25 18.11 8.66 13.24
N ILE A 26 17.76 9.95 13.28
CA ILE A 26 16.37 10.41 13.29
C ILE A 26 15.64 9.92 12.03
N ASP A 27 16.26 10.04 10.85
CA ASP A 27 15.68 9.56 9.59
C ASP A 27 15.43 8.04 9.60
N LYS A 28 16.38 7.25 10.12
CA LYS A 28 16.21 5.80 10.30
C LYS A 28 15.07 5.45 11.25
N LEU A 29 14.93 6.17 12.36
CA LEU A 29 13.85 5.94 13.33
C LEU A 29 12.47 6.28 12.72
N LEU A 30 12.39 7.38 11.98
CA LEU A 30 11.17 7.80 11.29
C LEU A 30 10.79 6.80 10.19
N THR A 31 11.75 6.30 9.42
CA THR A 31 11.49 5.31 8.36
C THR A 31 11.11 3.93 8.89
N GLN A 32 11.61 3.52 10.07
CA GLN A 32 11.21 2.27 10.73
C GLN A 32 9.80 2.31 11.35
N THR A 33 9.37 3.49 11.78
CA THR A 33 8.07 3.69 12.45
C THR A 33 6.93 4.01 11.48
N GLN A 34 7.24 4.40 10.24
CA GLN A 34 6.24 4.44 9.19
C GLN A 34 5.75 3.00 8.93
N PRO A 35 4.44 2.69 9.10
CA PRO A 35 3.92 1.45 8.57
C PRO A 35 4.29 1.47 7.09
N SER A 36 5.05 0.47 6.63
CA SER A 36 5.40 0.38 5.22
C SER A 36 4.10 0.61 4.48
N LEU A 37 3.98 1.73 3.74
CA LEU A 37 2.90 1.93 2.78
C LEU A 37 2.88 0.62 2.04
N SER A 38 1.87 -0.22 2.34
CA SER A 38 1.90 -1.64 2.01
C SER A 38 2.31 -1.67 0.57
N LYS A 39 3.49 -2.21 0.23
CA LYS A 39 3.98 -2.22 -1.15
C LYS A 39 2.80 -2.77 -1.92
N GLU A 40 2.08 -1.91 -2.64
CA GLU A 40 0.87 -2.33 -3.33
C GLU A 40 1.33 -3.50 -4.15
N ASN A 41 0.70 -4.67 -3.96
CA ASN A 41 1.11 -5.89 -4.64
C ASN A 41 1.10 -5.58 -6.13
N LYS A 42 2.26 -5.23 -6.67
CA LYS A 42 2.36 -4.73 -8.04
C LYS A 42 1.94 -5.89 -8.90
N ARG A 43 0.90 -5.68 -9.71
CA ARG A 43 0.48 -6.67 -10.71
C ARG A 43 1.71 -7.01 -11.55
N TYR A 44 2.00 -8.30 -11.65
CA TYR A 44 3.12 -8.81 -12.43
C TYR A 44 2.60 -9.80 -13.47
N ALA A 45 3.36 -9.98 -14.55
CA ALA A 45 2.96 -10.88 -15.62
C ALA A 45 2.77 -12.30 -15.06
N GLY A 46 1.62 -12.91 -15.35
CA GLY A 46 1.29 -14.25 -14.86
C GLY A 46 0.83 -14.32 -13.40
N CYS A 47 0.55 -13.20 -12.72
CA CYS A 47 0.04 -13.21 -11.34
C CYS A 47 -1.27 -13.96 -11.15
N GLY A 48 -2.01 -14.25 -12.23
CA GLY A 48 -3.24 -15.05 -12.23
C GLY A 48 -3.08 -16.51 -12.70
N LYS A 49 -1.87 -16.91 -13.11
CA LYS A 49 -1.67 -18.24 -13.72
C LYS A 49 -1.83 -19.33 -12.66
N GLY A 50 -2.73 -20.27 -12.92
CA GLY A 50 -3.01 -21.40 -12.02
C GLY A 50 -3.84 -21.04 -10.78
N ILE A 51 -4.41 -19.84 -10.70
CA ILE A 51 -5.35 -19.48 -9.62
C ILE A 51 -6.65 -20.26 -9.75
N PHE A 52 -7.17 -20.38 -10.98
CA PHE A 52 -8.36 -21.17 -11.27
C PHE A 52 -7.92 -22.54 -11.77
N THR A 53 -8.20 -23.59 -10.99
CA THR A 53 -7.84 -24.98 -11.29
C THR A 53 -9.02 -25.80 -11.80
N TYR A 54 -10.22 -25.26 -11.71
CA TYR A 54 -11.46 -25.88 -12.15
C TYR A 54 -12.33 -24.82 -12.81
N ILE A 55 -12.91 -25.18 -13.95
CA ILE A 55 -13.93 -24.42 -14.66
C ILE A 55 -15.07 -25.41 -14.87
N SER A 56 -16.30 -24.97 -14.61
CA SER A 56 -17.49 -25.79 -14.83
C SER A 56 -17.76 -25.95 -16.32
N ASP A 57 -18.35 -27.08 -16.73
CA ASP A 57 -18.62 -27.38 -18.14
C ASP A 57 -19.61 -26.39 -18.78
N ASP A 58 -20.44 -25.74 -17.97
CA ASP A 58 -21.44 -24.73 -18.34
C ASP A 58 -20.93 -23.28 -18.25
N PHE A 59 -19.62 -23.06 -18.06
CA PHE A 59 -19.07 -21.71 -17.85
C PHE A 59 -19.36 -20.73 -19.00
N ASP A 60 -19.37 -21.23 -20.23
CA ASP A 60 -19.68 -20.45 -21.43
C ASP A 60 -21.19 -20.35 -21.70
N GLU A 61 -22.03 -21.05 -20.91
CA GLU A 61 -23.48 -20.97 -21.08
C GLU A 61 -24.02 -19.59 -20.66
N PRO A 62 -24.98 -19.03 -21.42
CA PRO A 62 -25.61 -17.79 -21.03
C PRO A 62 -26.40 -17.97 -19.74
N LEU A 63 -26.21 -17.05 -18.79
CA LEU A 63 -27.10 -16.97 -17.63
C LEU A 63 -28.53 -16.73 -18.11
N ASP A 64 -29.51 -17.23 -17.36
CA ASP A 64 -30.93 -17.17 -17.73
C ASP A 64 -31.39 -15.75 -18.11
N ASP A 65 -30.95 -14.74 -17.34
CA ASP A 65 -31.28 -13.33 -17.57
C ASP A 65 -30.66 -12.74 -18.86
N PHE A 66 -29.64 -13.39 -19.41
CA PHE A 66 -28.95 -12.96 -20.63
C PHE A 66 -29.27 -13.82 -21.86
N LYS A 67 -30.10 -14.87 -21.72
CA LYS A 67 -30.47 -15.77 -22.83
C LYS A 67 -31.18 -15.04 -23.98
N GLU A 68 -31.99 -14.03 -23.69
CA GLU A 68 -32.71 -13.24 -24.70
C GLU A 68 -31.78 -12.38 -25.58
N TYR A 69 -30.56 -12.10 -25.11
CA TYR A 69 -29.58 -11.26 -25.81
C TYR A 69 -28.53 -12.04 -26.62
N MET A 70 -28.54 -13.38 -26.54
CA MET A 70 -27.70 -14.21 -27.40
C MET A 70 -28.44 -14.55 -28.72
N PRO A 71 -27.84 -14.26 -29.89
CA PRO A 71 -28.44 -14.50 -31.21
C PRO A 71 -28.49 -15.98 -31.62
#